data_AF-A0A1N7Q910-F1
#
_entry.id   AF-A0A1N7Q910-F1
#
_cell.length_a   1.000
_cell.length_b   1.000
_cell.length_c   1.000
_cell.angle_alpha   90.00
_cell.angle_beta   90.00
_cell.angle_gamma   90.00
#
_symmetry.space_group_name_H-M   'P 1'
#
loop_
_entity.id
_entity.type
_entity.pdbx_description
1 polymer ?
#
loop_
_entity_poly.entity_id
_entity_poly.type
_entity_poly.pdbx_seq_one_letter_code
_entity_poly.pdbx_strand_id
1 'polypeptide(L)'
;MTLSRRVLALVCVSALLAPAAVWAQSPNDGKLAADAAAVRERHRGTTDKLLSEALEDMALVVVPTVNFDAQPPRDFDDAATRDQFTRQSSTFLHWQHKTEKGFAITVGQGKHKFVFSDTGPMFQTTHGAVAYQVIPVWPGEYRLNRITYHQPRTALPDSTVRAKSMDYLKDLGMATLTETADIDFKKDGPWTPLSPSEDGLGSGCEVTLRFGDGCNEAAREYRWVEGARRAFHNREAEMLPVAGVDIELLFTPLATITLKAGDVVLTDGFKLPDDQPKMVKDSCGVLAREWVCVVESMTLERLPASLEDFRKARSAASFQLPKLDAALQDLVYRESKYYFEPAAGAANRFEMR
;
A
#
# COMPACT_ATOMS: atom_id res chain seq x y z
N MET A 1 -5.58 -17.89 26.43
CA MET A 1 -5.18 -16.71 25.65
C MET A 1 -4.25 -15.83 26.46
N THR A 2 -2.99 -16.24 26.56
CA THR A 2 -1.87 -15.38 26.95
C THR A 2 -1.18 -14.96 25.66
N LEU A 3 -1.87 -14.20 24.81
CA LEU A 3 -1.19 -13.53 23.70
C LEU A 3 -0.10 -12.64 24.30
N SER A 4 1.13 -12.86 23.87
CA SER A 4 2.33 -12.33 24.52
C SER A 4 2.28 -10.80 24.57
N ARG A 5 2.12 -10.25 25.78
CA ARG A 5 2.21 -8.80 26.09
C ARG A 5 3.50 -8.16 25.54
N ARG A 6 4.51 -8.95 25.16
CA ARG A 6 5.78 -8.49 24.58
C ARG A 6 5.66 -8.05 23.13
N VAL A 7 5.00 -8.83 22.27
CA VAL A 7 4.76 -8.46 20.86
C VAL A 7 3.86 -7.22 20.82
N LEU A 8 2.83 -7.18 21.67
CA LEU A 8 1.96 -6.01 21.84
C LEU A 8 2.75 -4.74 22.21
N ALA A 9 3.68 -4.83 23.17
CA ALA A 9 4.51 -3.69 23.57
C ALA A 9 5.46 -3.24 22.45
N LEU A 10 6.07 -4.17 21.72
CA LEU A 10 6.98 -3.88 20.60
C LEU A 10 6.24 -3.25 19.40
N VAL A 11 5.08 -3.78 19.05
CA VAL A 11 4.17 -3.26 18.01
C VAL A 11 3.72 -1.84 18.35
N CYS A 12 3.24 -1.60 19.57
CA CYS A 12 2.83 -0.26 20.00
C CYS A 12 4.00 0.74 20.08
N VAL A 13 5.19 0.33 20.52
CA VAL A 13 6.37 1.21 20.57
C VAL A 13 6.88 1.57 19.18
N SER A 14 6.78 0.66 18.21
CA SER A 14 7.14 0.93 16.80
C SER A 14 6.21 1.99 16.19
N ALA A 15 4.91 1.94 16.51
CA ALA A 15 3.92 2.93 16.09
C ALA A 15 4.09 4.29 16.78
N LEU A 16 4.53 4.30 18.05
CA LEU A 16 4.73 5.52 18.85
C LEU A 16 6.05 6.25 18.54
N LEU A 17 7.01 5.58 17.90
CA LEU A 17 8.29 6.18 17.48
C LEU A 17 8.23 6.85 16.10
N ALA A 18 7.04 7.05 15.54
CA ALA A 18 6.84 7.83 14.32
C ALA A 18 6.31 9.25 14.61
N PRO A 19 7.08 10.18 15.21
CA PRO A 19 6.78 11.59 15.08
C PRO A 19 7.39 12.08 13.76
N ALA A 20 6.71 11.81 12.64
CA ALA A 20 7.08 12.28 11.30
C ALA A 20 6.98 13.82 11.15
N ALA A 21 6.54 14.55 12.17
CA ALA A 21 6.39 16.01 12.12
C ALA A 21 7.58 16.81 12.70
N VAL A 22 8.63 16.15 13.20
CA VAL A 22 9.87 16.83 13.65
C VAL A 22 10.96 16.84 12.57
N TRP A 23 10.72 16.21 11.42
CA TRP A 23 11.77 15.95 10.41
C TRP A 23 11.97 17.08 9.40
N ALA A 24 11.23 18.18 9.51
CA ALA A 24 11.50 19.40 8.78
C ALA A 24 12.37 20.31 9.66
N GLN A 25 13.70 20.19 9.57
CA GLN A 25 14.61 21.17 10.19
C GLN A 25 15.96 21.24 9.47
N SER A 26 16.41 22.49 9.30
CA SER A 26 17.61 22.91 8.57
C SER A 26 18.84 22.03 8.83
N PRO A 27 19.61 21.64 7.78
CA PRO A 27 20.77 20.76 7.89
C PRO A 27 21.97 21.34 8.67
N ASN A 28 21.85 22.53 9.26
CA ASN A 28 22.96 23.25 9.88
C ASN A 28 23.24 22.91 11.36
N ASP A 29 22.52 21.95 11.96
CA ASP A 29 22.77 21.55 13.35
C ASP A 29 23.23 20.08 13.44
N GLY A 30 24.55 19.87 13.52
CA GLY A 30 25.16 18.53 13.53
C GLY A 30 24.64 17.62 14.67
N LYS A 31 24.11 18.22 15.74
CA LYS A 31 23.45 17.50 16.85
C LYS A 31 22.10 16.90 16.42
N LEU A 32 21.28 17.65 15.67
CA LEU A 32 19.98 17.16 15.17
C LEU A 32 20.18 16.02 14.17
N ALA A 33 21.19 16.12 13.29
CA ALA A 33 21.53 15.05 12.35
C ALA A 33 21.96 13.76 13.07
N ALA A 34 22.76 13.89 14.14
CA ALA A 34 23.18 12.76 14.97
C ALA A 34 22.01 12.12 15.74
N ASP A 35 21.11 12.94 16.32
CA ASP A 35 19.92 12.47 17.02
C ASP A 35 18.96 11.73 16.06
N ALA A 36 18.74 12.27 14.86
CA ALA A 36 17.95 11.61 13.82
C ALA A 36 18.56 10.29 13.36
N ALA A 37 19.89 10.21 13.21
CA ALA A 37 20.59 8.96 12.93
C ALA A 37 20.38 7.93 14.06
N ALA A 38 20.54 8.33 15.33
CA ALA A 38 20.36 7.43 16.48
C ALA A 38 18.92 6.88 16.59
N VAL A 39 17.91 7.70 16.29
CA VAL A 39 16.50 7.27 16.26
C VAL A 39 16.26 6.28 15.13
N ARG A 40 16.77 6.53 13.92
CA ARG A 40 16.67 5.59 12.78
C ARG A 40 17.31 4.25 13.11
N GLU A 41 18.49 4.27 13.72
CA GLU A 41 19.18 3.03 14.11
C GLU A 41 18.40 2.24 15.18
N ARG A 42 17.80 2.93 16.16
CA ARG A 42 16.93 2.28 17.15
C ARG A 42 15.68 1.69 16.51
N HIS A 43 15.05 2.43 15.60
CA HIS A 43 13.87 1.97 14.89
C HIS A 43 14.20 0.72 14.05
N ARG A 44 15.30 0.74 13.30
CA ARG A 44 15.81 -0.40 12.54
C ARG A 44 16.04 -1.64 13.39
N GLY A 45 16.77 -1.50 14.49
CA GLY A 45 17.03 -2.62 15.40
C GLY A 45 15.75 -3.17 16.05
N THR A 46 14.76 -2.30 16.32
CA THR A 46 13.45 -2.71 16.84
C THR A 46 12.67 -3.48 15.79
N THR A 47 12.67 -3.01 14.54
CA THR A 47 11.98 -3.68 13.43
C THR A 47 12.61 -5.02 13.08
N ASP A 48 13.94 -5.13 13.00
CA ASP A 48 14.63 -6.41 12.75
C ASP A 48 14.29 -7.44 13.84
N LYS A 49 14.28 -6.99 15.10
CA LYS A 49 13.89 -7.82 16.23
C LYS A 49 12.42 -8.24 16.14
N LEU A 50 11.52 -7.28 15.93
CA LEU A 50 10.08 -7.54 15.83
C LEU A 50 9.78 -8.54 14.71
N LEU A 51 10.33 -8.34 13.52
CA LEU A 51 10.10 -9.24 12.38
C LEU A 51 10.62 -10.66 12.64
N SER A 52 11.77 -10.79 13.32
CA SER A 52 12.28 -12.11 13.69
C SER A 52 11.48 -12.79 14.80
N GLU A 53 11.06 -12.05 15.83
CA GLU A 53 10.30 -12.57 16.97
C GLU A 53 8.82 -12.77 16.64
N ALA A 54 8.30 -12.10 15.61
CA ALA A 54 6.95 -12.29 15.11
C ALA A 54 6.68 -13.75 14.78
N LEU A 55 7.68 -14.51 14.33
CA LEU A 55 7.54 -15.93 14.00
C LEU A 55 7.13 -16.82 15.19
N GLU A 56 7.28 -16.38 16.44
CA GLU A 56 6.80 -17.13 17.61
C GLU A 56 5.26 -17.25 17.63
N ASP A 57 4.57 -16.18 17.23
CA ASP A 57 3.12 -16.04 17.37
C ASP A 57 2.39 -15.74 16.03
N MET A 58 3.13 -15.41 14.98
CA MET A 58 2.67 -14.92 13.67
C MET A 58 3.40 -15.65 12.53
N ALA A 59 2.93 -15.43 11.30
CA ALA A 59 3.61 -15.78 10.07
C ALA A 59 4.32 -14.55 9.49
N LEU A 60 5.36 -14.78 8.68
CA LEU A 60 5.88 -13.78 7.74
C LEU A 60 5.38 -14.12 6.34
N VAL A 61 4.66 -13.18 5.73
CA VAL A 61 4.14 -13.31 4.37
C VAL A 61 4.87 -12.33 3.47
N VAL A 62 5.40 -12.85 2.36
CA VAL A 62 6.01 -12.09 1.28
C VAL A 62 5.02 -12.04 0.12
N VAL A 63 4.62 -10.84 -0.30
CA VAL A 63 3.69 -10.64 -1.40
C VAL A 63 4.31 -9.70 -2.45
N PRO A 64 4.37 -10.08 -3.73
CA PRO A 64 4.84 -9.20 -4.78
C PRO A 64 3.80 -8.11 -5.09
N THR A 65 4.30 -6.92 -5.40
CA THR A 65 3.56 -5.75 -5.85
C THR A 65 4.31 -5.12 -7.02
N VAL A 66 3.69 -4.13 -7.67
CA VAL A 66 4.36 -3.39 -8.74
C VAL A 66 5.51 -2.58 -8.15
N ASN A 67 6.69 -2.68 -8.76
CA ASN A 67 7.80 -1.76 -8.51
C ASN A 67 7.63 -0.50 -9.37
N PHE A 68 7.21 0.60 -8.76
CA PHE A 68 7.06 1.87 -9.47
C PHE A 68 8.40 2.47 -9.94
N ASP A 69 9.51 2.08 -9.31
CA ASP A 69 10.85 2.57 -9.66
C ASP A 69 11.45 1.81 -10.86
N ALA A 70 10.78 0.77 -11.36
CA ALA A 70 11.25 -0.01 -12.50
C ALA A 70 11.09 0.71 -13.85
N GLN A 71 10.27 1.76 -13.89
CA GLN A 71 10.01 2.58 -15.07
C GLN A 71 10.84 3.87 -15.03
N PRO A 72 11.00 4.57 -16.18
CA PRO A 72 11.57 5.90 -16.17
C PRO A 72 10.87 6.82 -15.16
N PRO A 73 11.60 7.74 -14.51
CA PRO A 73 11.02 8.69 -13.56
C PRO A 73 9.77 9.39 -14.12
N ARG A 74 8.70 9.40 -13.34
CA ARG A 74 7.48 10.12 -13.70
C ARG A 74 7.67 11.63 -13.66
N ASP A 75 6.98 12.32 -14.56
CA ASP A 75 6.85 13.78 -14.51
C ASP A 75 5.65 14.17 -13.66
N PHE A 76 5.89 14.51 -12.39
CA PHE A 76 4.82 14.96 -11.51
C PHE A 76 4.34 16.39 -11.78
N ASP A 77 4.93 17.13 -12.74
CA ASP A 77 4.36 18.39 -13.19
C ASP A 77 3.09 18.19 -14.03
N ASP A 78 2.97 17.03 -14.69
CA ASP A 78 1.75 16.62 -15.40
C ASP A 78 0.67 16.10 -14.44
N ALA A 79 -0.54 16.67 -14.56
CA ALA A 79 -1.68 16.32 -13.72
C ALA A 79 -2.16 14.87 -13.95
N ALA A 80 -2.17 14.40 -15.20
CA ALA A 80 -2.59 13.03 -15.49
C ALA A 80 -1.64 12.00 -14.87
N THR A 81 -0.34 12.31 -14.89
CA THR A 81 0.69 11.50 -14.22
C THR A 81 0.50 11.47 -12.70
N ARG A 82 0.19 12.61 -12.06
CA ARG A 82 -0.16 12.65 -10.63
C ARG A 82 -1.40 11.81 -10.34
N ASP A 83 -2.47 11.99 -11.10
CA ASP A 83 -3.72 11.26 -10.89
C ASP A 83 -3.53 9.74 -10.99
N GLN A 84 -2.81 9.30 -12.03
CA GLN A 84 -2.48 7.89 -12.22
C GLN A 84 -1.63 7.36 -11.07
N PHE A 85 -0.59 8.08 -10.66
CA PHE A 85 0.26 7.64 -9.55
C PHE A 85 -0.49 7.60 -8.23
N THR A 86 -1.32 8.59 -7.92
CA THR A 86 -2.15 8.60 -6.71
C THR A 86 -3.08 7.40 -6.68
N ARG A 87 -3.75 7.09 -7.80
CA ARG A 87 -4.59 5.88 -7.90
C ARG A 87 -3.79 4.60 -7.69
N GLN A 88 -2.68 4.44 -8.40
CA GLN A 88 -1.84 3.24 -8.31
C GLN A 88 -1.23 3.06 -6.91
N SER A 89 -0.73 4.14 -6.30
CA SER A 89 -0.09 4.10 -4.99
C SER A 89 -1.08 3.95 -3.84
N SER A 90 -2.29 4.50 -3.95
CA SER A 90 -3.35 4.33 -2.95
C SER A 90 -4.08 2.98 -3.04
N THR A 91 -3.83 2.20 -4.10
CA THR A 91 -4.44 0.88 -4.27
C THR A 91 -3.90 -0.10 -3.25
N PHE A 92 -4.79 -0.59 -2.39
CA PHE A 92 -4.54 -1.65 -1.44
C PHE A 92 -5.43 -2.85 -1.71
N LEU A 93 -4.81 -4.02 -1.71
CA LEU A 93 -5.49 -5.30 -1.72
C LEU A 93 -5.56 -5.84 -0.29
N HIS A 94 -6.77 -6.17 0.14
CA HIS A 94 -7.05 -6.60 1.49
C HIS A 94 -7.40 -8.07 1.49
N TRP A 95 -6.56 -8.87 2.14
CA TRP A 95 -6.92 -10.24 2.48
C TRP A 95 -7.55 -10.23 3.86
N GLN A 96 -8.87 -10.40 3.95
CA GLN A 96 -9.59 -10.36 5.21
C GLN A 96 -9.56 -11.71 5.90
N HIS A 97 -9.34 -11.71 7.22
CA HIS A 97 -9.43 -12.93 8.01
C HIS A 97 -10.86 -13.49 7.98
N LYS A 98 -10.98 -14.79 7.73
CA LYS A 98 -12.27 -15.45 7.49
C LYS A 98 -13.23 -15.39 8.68
N THR A 99 -12.71 -15.41 9.91
CA THR A 99 -13.52 -15.52 11.13
C THR A 99 -13.32 -14.40 12.14
N GLU A 100 -12.21 -13.66 12.06
CA GLU A 100 -11.85 -12.64 13.07
C GLU A 100 -11.94 -11.26 12.44
N LYS A 101 -12.96 -10.51 12.83
CA LYS A 101 -13.23 -9.20 12.25
C LYS A 101 -12.10 -8.23 12.56
N GLY A 102 -11.66 -7.51 11.53
CA GLY A 102 -10.63 -6.47 11.64
C GLY A 102 -9.21 -6.97 11.40
N PHE A 103 -8.98 -8.30 11.42
CA PHE A 103 -7.69 -8.88 11.03
C PHE A 103 -7.58 -8.96 9.51
N ALA A 104 -6.47 -8.47 8.98
CA ALA A 104 -6.24 -8.41 7.55
C ALA A 104 -4.76 -8.50 7.19
N ILE A 105 -4.50 -8.83 5.92
CA ILE A 105 -3.22 -8.60 5.24
C ILE A 105 -3.45 -7.51 4.22
N THR A 106 -2.93 -6.31 4.47
CA THR A 106 -3.01 -5.21 3.49
C THR A 106 -1.73 -5.13 2.68
N VAL A 107 -1.87 -5.20 1.36
CA VAL A 107 -0.78 -5.22 0.39
C VAL A 107 -0.94 -4.03 -0.56
N GLY A 108 0.14 -3.28 -0.80
CA GLY A 108 0.14 -2.13 -1.72
C GLY A 108 1.18 -1.08 -1.35
N GLN A 109 1.41 -0.11 -2.23
CA GLN A 109 2.56 0.79 -2.10
C GLN A 109 2.32 1.99 -1.18
N GLY A 110 1.07 2.38 -0.97
CA GLY A 110 0.69 3.59 -0.23
C GLY A 110 1.04 3.57 1.26
N LYS A 111 0.59 4.61 1.95
CA LYS A 111 0.78 4.75 3.40
C LYS A 111 -0.14 3.80 4.17
N HIS A 112 0.46 2.78 4.79
CA HIS A 112 -0.27 1.83 5.63
C HIS A 112 -0.53 2.42 7.02
N LYS A 113 -1.76 2.25 7.52
CA LYS A 113 -2.09 2.56 8.92
C LYS A 113 -1.72 1.35 9.76
N PHE A 114 -0.63 1.48 10.51
CA PHE A 114 -0.18 0.43 11.41
C PHE A 114 -1.17 0.22 12.55
N VAL A 115 -1.86 -0.92 12.57
CA VAL A 115 -2.75 -1.33 13.67
C VAL A 115 -2.47 -2.78 14.08
N PHE A 116 -2.86 -3.16 15.29
CA PHE A 116 -2.57 -4.49 15.82
C PHE A 116 -3.07 -5.63 14.91
N SER A 117 -4.25 -5.46 14.33
CA SER A 117 -4.91 -6.48 13.50
C SER A 117 -4.44 -6.47 12.04
N ASP A 118 -3.69 -5.45 11.62
CA ASP A 118 -3.13 -5.31 10.28
C ASP A 118 -1.87 -4.44 10.36
N THR A 119 -0.73 -5.12 10.34
CA THR A 119 0.58 -4.48 10.54
C THR A 119 1.07 -3.81 9.26
N GLY A 120 0.54 -4.17 8.10
CA GLY A 120 1.08 -3.76 6.80
C GLY A 120 2.54 -4.19 6.56
N PRO A 121 3.12 -3.80 5.42
CA PRO A 121 4.50 -4.11 5.07
C PRO A 121 5.49 -3.36 5.94
N MET A 122 6.38 -4.11 6.60
CA MET A 122 7.46 -3.56 7.42
C MET A 122 8.80 -3.50 6.69
N PHE A 123 8.97 -4.33 5.67
CA PHE A 123 10.16 -4.39 4.83
C PHE A 123 9.76 -4.60 3.37
N GLN A 124 10.55 -4.06 2.45
CA GLN A 124 10.37 -4.26 1.02
C GLN A 124 11.72 -4.45 0.31
N THR A 125 11.75 -5.28 -0.73
CA THR A 125 12.88 -5.32 -1.66
C THR A 125 12.40 -5.49 -3.09
N THR A 126 13.18 -5.03 -4.06
CA THR A 126 12.81 -5.06 -5.48
C THR A 126 13.69 -5.98 -6.30
N HIS A 127 13.11 -6.52 -7.37
CA HIS A 127 13.83 -7.16 -8.47
C HIS A 127 13.08 -6.88 -9.77
N GLY A 128 13.70 -6.13 -10.68
CA GLY A 128 13.05 -5.71 -11.92
C GLY A 128 11.74 -4.96 -11.67
N ALA A 129 10.67 -5.41 -12.31
CA ALA A 129 9.33 -4.80 -12.22
C ALA A 129 8.54 -5.14 -10.95
N VAL A 130 9.11 -5.94 -10.04
CA VAL A 130 8.42 -6.45 -8.85
C VAL A 130 9.05 -5.90 -7.57
N ALA A 131 8.18 -5.51 -6.63
CA ALA A 131 8.53 -5.14 -5.27
C ALA A 131 7.91 -6.16 -4.30
N TYR A 132 8.74 -6.90 -3.57
CA TYR A 132 8.33 -7.89 -2.58
C TYR A 132 8.13 -7.23 -1.22
N GLN A 133 6.90 -7.26 -0.71
CA GLN A 133 6.52 -6.71 0.58
C GLN A 133 6.48 -7.79 1.64
N VAL A 134 7.18 -7.60 2.75
CA VAL A 134 7.23 -8.54 3.88
C VAL A 134 6.35 -8.03 5.02
N ILE A 135 5.39 -8.86 5.41
CA ILE A 135 4.28 -8.51 6.30
C ILE A 135 4.19 -9.55 7.43
N PRO A 136 4.26 -9.15 8.71
CA PRO A 136 3.87 -10.00 9.82
C PRO A 136 2.36 -10.19 9.87
N VAL A 137 1.89 -11.44 9.84
CA VAL A 137 0.47 -11.77 9.75
C VAL A 137 0.05 -12.74 10.86
N TRP A 138 -1.05 -12.45 11.54
CA TRP A 138 -1.62 -13.37 12.53
C TRP A 138 -2.03 -14.70 11.88
N PRO A 139 -1.89 -15.85 12.56
CA PRO A 139 -2.28 -17.14 11.99
C PRO A 139 -3.77 -17.16 11.64
N GLY A 140 -4.13 -17.81 10.53
CA GLY A 140 -5.50 -17.71 10.04
C GLY A 140 -5.72 -18.15 8.59
N GLU A 141 -7.00 -18.23 8.20
CA GLU A 141 -7.42 -18.31 6.80
C GLU A 141 -7.84 -16.91 6.33
N TYR A 142 -7.19 -16.42 5.28
CA TYR A 142 -7.41 -15.09 4.73
C TYR A 142 -7.99 -15.16 3.33
N ARG A 143 -8.84 -14.19 2.98
CA ARG A 143 -9.60 -14.13 1.73
C ARG A 143 -9.35 -12.81 1.02
N LEU A 144 -8.88 -12.83 -0.22
CA LEU A 144 -8.80 -11.62 -1.05
C LEU A 144 -10.20 -11.28 -1.57
N ASN A 145 -10.86 -10.34 -0.91
CA ASN A 145 -12.26 -9.98 -1.18
C ASN A 145 -12.56 -8.48 -1.03
N ARG A 146 -11.52 -7.67 -0.80
CA ARG A 146 -11.64 -6.22 -0.68
C ARG A 146 -10.45 -5.52 -1.34
N ILE A 147 -10.73 -4.45 -2.06
CA ILE A 147 -9.72 -3.54 -2.62
C ILE A 147 -10.14 -2.12 -2.26
N THR A 148 -9.20 -1.28 -1.87
CA THR A 148 -9.44 0.15 -1.68
C THR A 148 -8.48 0.95 -2.53
N TYR A 149 -8.93 2.05 -3.12
CA TYR A 149 -8.05 2.99 -3.81
C TYR A 149 -8.69 4.37 -3.83
N HIS A 150 -7.89 5.38 -4.08
CA HIS A 150 -8.33 6.76 -4.22
C HIS A 150 -8.30 7.17 -5.70
N GLN A 151 -9.35 7.83 -6.15
CA GLN A 151 -9.48 8.32 -7.52
C GLN A 151 -9.61 9.85 -7.49
N PRO A 152 -8.52 10.59 -7.79
CA PRO A 152 -8.55 12.04 -7.83
C PRO A 152 -9.32 12.54 -9.06
N ARG A 153 -9.73 13.80 -9.03
CA ARG A 153 -10.48 14.51 -10.10
C ARG A 153 -11.73 13.78 -10.56
N THR A 154 -12.33 13.02 -9.66
CA THR A 154 -13.53 12.23 -9.93
C THR A 154 -14.66 12.78 -9.09
N ALA A 155 -15.79 13.06 -9.74
CA ALA A 155 -17.01 13.44 -9.05
C ALA A 155 -17.82 12.17 -8.74
N LEU A 156 -18.60 12.23 -7.66
CA LEU A 156 -19.62 11.22 -7.42
C LEU A 156 -20.64 11.21 -8.58
N PRO A 157 -21.20 10.05 -8.93
CA PRO A 157 -22.26 9.97 -9.92
C PRO A 157 -23.44 10.89 -9.56
N ASP A 158 -23.98 11.60 -10.54
CA ASP A 158 -25.20 12.40 -10.36
C ASP A 158 -26.42 11.48 -10.36
N SER A 159 -26.81 10.97 -9.18
CA SER A 159 -27.99 10.13 -9.03
C SER A 159 -28.73 10.38 -7.72
N THR A 160 -29.92 10.96 -7.82
CA THR A 160 -30.85 11.07 -6.68
C THR A 160 -31.58 9.76 -6.40
N VAL A 161 -31.23 8.68 -7.11
CA VAL A 161 -31.92 7.39 -7.01
C VAL A 161 -31.50 6.72 -5.70
N ARG A 162 -32.49 6.50 -4.83
CA ARG A 162 -32.28 5.68 -3.63
C ARG A 162 -32.03 4.25 -4.09
N ALA A 163 -30.87 3.71 -3.71
CA ALA A 163 -30.53 2.32 -3.93
C ALA A 163 -31.65 1.41 -3.40
N LYS A 164 -32.29 0.60 -4.26
CA LYS A 164 -33.11 -0.50 -3.78
C LYS A 164 -32.16 -1.61 -3.36
N SER A 165 -32.15 -1.96 -2.07
CA SER A 165 -31.20 -2.91 -1.48
C SER A 165 -31.11 -4.27 -2.20
N MET A 166 -32.15 -4.67 -2.94
CA MET A 166 -32.19 -5.91 -3.71
C MET A 166 -31.45 -5.85 -5.06
N ASP A 167 -31.29 -4.65 -5.66
CA ASP A 167 -30.65 -4.51 -6.98
C ASP A 167 -29.12 -4.62 -6.90
N TYR A 168 -28.53 -4.41 -5.71
CA TYR A 168 -27.09 -4.47 -5.46
C TYR A 168 -26.58 -5.85 -5.01
N LEU A 169 -27.47 -6.80 -4.75
CA LEU A 169 -27.13 -8.15 -4.32
C LEU A 169 -26.62 -9.05 -5.46
N LYS A 170 -26.20 -8.51 -6.62
CA LYS A 170 -25.71 -9.33 -7.74
C LYS A 170 -24.30 -9.87 -7.47
N ASP A 171 -24.07 -11.07 -8.01
CA ASP A 171 -23.14 -12.13 -7.60
C ASP A 171 -21.63 -11.77 -7.50
N LEU A 172 -21.21 -10.63 -8.05
CA LEU A 172 -19.80 -10.28 -8.16
C LEU A 172 -19.28 -9.42 -6.99
N GLY A 173 -19.97 -8.33 -6.69
CA GLY A 173 -19.52 -7.35 -5.70
C GLY A 173 -20.13 -5.95 -5.88
N MET A 174 -19.81 -5.07 -4.94
CA MET A 174 -20.23 -3.68 -4.92
C MET A 174 -19.03 -2.75 -4.69
N ALA A 175 -19.15 -1.53 -5.20
CA ALA A 175 -18.23 -0.45 -4.93
C ALA A 175 -18.92 0.60 -4.07
N THR A 176 -18.32 0.94 -2.93
CA THR A 176 -18.70 2.07 -2.10
C THR A 176 -17.80 3.26 -2.45
N LEU A 177 -18.42 4.42 -2.69
CA LEU A 177 -17.77 5.65 -3.10
C LEU A 177 -17.96 6.69 -2.00
N THR A 178 -16.86 7.25 -1.51
CA THR A 178 -16.85 8.32 -0.49
C THR A 178 -16.21 9.56 -1.08
N GLU A 179 -16.94 10.68 -1.07
CA GLU A 179 -16.40 11.95 -1.53
C GLU A 179 -15.24 12.40 -0.65
N THR A 180 -14.22 12.95 -1.29
CA THR A 180 -13.06 13.55 -0.65
C THR A 180 -12.80 14.92 -1.25
N ALA A 181 -12.29 15.82 -0.41
CA ALA A 181 -11.88 17.16 -0.83
C ALA A 181 -10.35 17.15 -0.97
N ASP A 182 -9.90 16.95 -2.20
CA ASP A 182 -8.48 16.93 -2.51
C ASP A 182 -7.97 18.33 -2.81
N ILE A 183 -6.65 18.46 -2.74
CA ILE A 183 -5.93 19.67 -3.09
C ILE A 183 -4.90 19.31 -4.13
N ASP A 184 -4.95 19.97 -5.28
CA ASP A 184 -3.86 19.97 -6.26
C ASP A 184 -3.22 21.36 -6.34
N PHE A 185 -2.08 21.43 -7.01
CA PHE A 185 -1.32 22.66 -7.20
C PHE A 185 -1.09 22.91 -8.68
N LYS A 186 -1.35 24.15 -9.10
CA LYS A 186 -1.02 24.63 -10.45
C LYS A 186 0.23 25.50 -10.37
N LYS A 187 1.23 25.18 -11.21
CA LYS A 187 2.42 26.01 -11.36
C LYS A 187 2.04 27.26 -12.15
N ASP A 188 2.15 28.42 -11.53
CA ASP A 188 2.04 29.72 -12.23
C ASP A 188 3.41 30.36 -12.49
N GLY A 189 4.47 29.81 -11.88
CA GLY A 189 5.86 30.18 -12.11
C GLY A 189 6.83 29.01 -11.91
N PRO A 190 8.12 29.18 -12.27
CA PRO A 190 9.14 28.16 -12.03
C PRO A 190 9.40 28.06 -10.52
N TRP A 191 9.09 26.91 -9.93
CA TRP A 191 9.57 26.54 -8.60
C TRP A 191 10.32 25.22 -8.67
N THR A 192 11.41 25.16 -7.94
CA THR A 192 12.25 23.97 -7.83
C THR A 192 11.67 23.06 -6.75
N PRO A 193 11.34 21.80 -7.07
CA PRO A 193 10.98 20.83 -6.04
C PRO A 193 12.07 20.72 -4.98
N LEU A 194 11.68 20.38 -3.75
CA LEU A 194 12.65 20.15 -2.68
C LEU A 194 13.65 19.07 -3.12
N SER A 195 14.93 19.39 -3.01
CA SER A 195 16.00 18.41 -3.23
C SER A 195 16.28 17.61 -1.95
N PRO A 196 16.84 16.39 -2.05
CA PRO A 196 17.23 15.60 -0.87
C PRO A 196 18.18 16.32 0.09
N SER A 197 18.98 17.27 -0.42
CA SER A 197 19.86 18.10 0.40
C SER A 197 19.13 19.19 1.21
N GLU A 198 17.91 19.55 0.82
CA GLU A 198 17.14 20.64 1.43
C GLU A 198 16.15 20.15 2.49
N ASP A 199 15.62 18.94 2.35
CA ASP A 199 14.58 18.40 3.24
C ASP A 199 15.12 17.59 4.43
N GLY A 200 16.34 17.04 4.32
CA GLY A 200 16.93 16.20 5.36
C GLY A 200 16.24 14.85 5.57
N LEU A 201 15.30 14.47 4.67
CA LEU A 201 14.47 13.26 4.77
C LEU A 201 15.15 12.00 4.22
N GLY A 202 16.38 12.13 3.70
CA GLY A 202 17.13 11.03 3.11
C GLY A 202 16.71 10.74 1.66
N SER A 203 16.86 9.51 1.20
CA SER A 203 16.52 9.13 -0.17
C SER A 203 15.63 7.89 -0.23
N GLY A 204 14.76 7.79 -1.23
CA GLY A 204 13.91 6.63 -1.45
C GLY A 204 13.04 6.30 -0.24
N CYS A 205 13.13 5.06 0.27
CA CYS A 205 12.25 4.55 1.31
C CYS A 205 12.43 5.23 2.68
N GLU A 206 13.52 5.97 2.90
CA GLU A 206 13.69 6.80 4.10
C GLU A 206 12.61 7.88 4.20
N VAL A 207 12.20 8.45 3.05
CA VAL A 207 11.14 9.47 2.96
C VAL A 207 9.77 8.89 3.33
N THR A 208 9.55 7.61 3.03
CA THR A 208 8.28 6.91 3.29
C THR A 208 8.29 6.10 4.59
N LEU A 209 9.35 6.22 5.40
CA LEU A 209 9.54 5.49 6.66
C LEU A 209 9.41 3.96 6.50
N ARG A 210 9.78 3.44 5.33
CA ARG A 210 9.79 1.99 5.04
C ARG A 210 11.24 1.50 4.96
N PHE A 211 11.53 0.34 5.50
CA PHE A 211 12.85 -0.28 5.29
C PHE A 211 12.89 -0.99 3.94
N GLY A 212 13.96 -0.77 3.16
CA GLY A 212 14.11 -1.44 1.87
C GLY A 212 14.43 -0.51 0.70
N ASP A 213 14.04 -0.95 -0.50
CA ASP A 213 14.08 -0.18 -1.74
C ASP A 213 12.73 -0.22 -2.52
N GLY A 214 12.67 0.49 -3.65
CA GLY A 214 11.44 0.61 -4.45
C GLY A 214 10.50 1.74 -4.00
N CYS A 215 11.04 2.83 -3.44
CA CYS A 215 10.25 3.99 -3.01
C CYS A 215 10.75 5.33 -3.58
N ASN A 216 11.57 5.32 -4.63
CA ASN A 216 12.10 6.55 -5.23
C ASN A 216 10.97 7.39 -5.83
N GLU A 217 9.99 6.77 -6.48
CA GLU A 217 8.84 7.48 -7.04
C GLU A 217 7.92 8.05 -5.95
N ALA A 218 7.70 7.31 -4.86
CA ALA A 218 6.95 7.83 -3.71
C ALA A 218 7.70 9.00 -3.04
N ALA A 219 9.03 8.92 -2.91
CA ALA A 219 9.85 10.02 -2.41
C ALA A 219 9.83 11.24 -3.35
N ARG A 220 9.76 11.02 -4.67
CA ARG A 220 9.66 12.08 -5.68
C ARG A 220 8.30 12.78 -5.61
N GLU A 221 7.21 12.02 -5.52
CA GLU A 221 5.86 12.56 -5.37
C GLU A 221 5.74 13.40 -4.09
N TYR A 222 6.21 12.86 -2.95
CA TYR A 222 6.24 13.57 -1.68
C TYR A 222 6.96 14.93 -1.80
N ARG A 223 8.16 14.94 -2.39
CA ARG A 223 8.95 16.18 -2.58
C ARG A 223 8.29 17.17 -3.53
N TRP A 224 7.61 16.66 -4.55
CA TRP A 224 6.82 17.50 -5.44
C TRP A 224 5.70 18.19 -4.66
N VAL A 225 4.92 17.44 -3.87
CA VAL A 225 3.82 17.99 -3.06
C VAL A 225 4.33 19.02 -2.05
N GLU A 226 5.42 18.72 -1.33
CA GLU A 226 6.00 19.66 -0.36
C GLU A 226 6.59 20.91 -1.02
N GLY A 227 7.25 20.75 -2.18
CA GLY A 227 7.71 21.88 -2.98
C GLY A 227 6.55 22.74 -3.48
N ALA A 228 5.44 22.14 -3.89
CA ALA A 228 4.24 22.85 -4.34
C ALA A 228 3.58 23.63 -3.20
N ARG A 229 3.51 23.04 -1.99
CA ARG A 229 3.05 23.72 -0.76
C ARG A 229 3.93 24.93 -0.46
N ARG A 230 5.25 24.79 -0.54
CA ARG A 230 6.20 25.91 -0.35
C ARG A 230 6.00 27.01 -1.39
N ALA A 231 5.86 26.64 -2.66
CA ALA A 231 5.60 27.59 -3.75
C ALA A 231 4.27 28.34 -3.55
N PHE A 232 3.21 27.65 -3.11
CA PHE A 232 1.95 28.29 -2.75
C PHE A 232 2.12 29.33 -1.63
N HIS A 233 2.86 28.99 -0.57
CA HIS A 233 3.17 29.94 0.50
C HIS A 233 3.99 31.14 0.02
N ASN A 234 4.85 30.95 -0.98
CA ASN A 234 5.63 32.01 -1.63
C ASN A 234 4.85 32.78 -2.71
N ARG A 235 3.59 32.41 -2.99
CA ARG A 235 2.75 32.98 -4.06
C ARG A 235 3.27 32.71 -5.48
N GLU A 236 3.93 31.58 -5.67
CA GLU A 236 4.49 31.09 -6.95
C GLU A 236 3.68 29.93 -7.54
N ALA A 237 2.66 29.46 -6.80
CA ALA A 237 1.72 28.42 -7.22
C ALA A 237 0.32 28.74 -6.70
N GLU A 238 -0.69 28.23 -7.41
CA GLU A 238 -2.09 28.29 -7.02
C GLU A 238 -2.53 26.95 -6.42
N MET A 239 -3.25 27.02 -5.29
CA MET A 239 -3.91 25.86 -4.69
C MET A 239 -5.29 25.69 -5.32
N LEU A 240 -5.54 24.51 -5.90
CA LEU A 240 -6.79 24.18 -6.56
C LEU A 240 -7.53 23.10 -5.77
N PRO A 241 -8.75 23.38 -5.25
CA PRO A 241 -9.59 22.32 -4.73
C PRO A 241 -10.02 21.42 -5.89
N VAL A 242 -9.85 20.12 -5.73
CA VAL A 242 -10.26 19.13 -6.73
C VAL A 242 -11.14 18.08 -6.06
N ALA A 243 -12.18 17.64 -6.76
CA ALA A 243 -13.02 16.56 -6.27
C ALA A 243 -12.21 15.25 -6.30
N GLY A 244 -12.40 14.40 -5.30
CA GLY A 244 -11.85 13.06 -5.27
C GLY A 244 -12.86 12.07 -4.74
N VAL A 245 -12.63 10.79 -5.03
CA VAL A 245 -13.44 9.69 -4.49
C VAL A 245 -12.53 8.61 -3.93
N ASP A 246 -12.72 8.29 -2.65
CA ASP A 246 -12.24 7.03 -2.08
C ASP A 246 -13.19 5.91 -2.48
N ILE A 247 -12.64 4.86 -3.06
CA ILE A 247 -13.38 3.70 -3.57
C ILE A 247 -13.02 2.48 -2.73
N GLU A 248 -14.04 1.84 -2.18
CA GLU A 248 -13.95 0.53 -1.56
C GLU A 248 -14.72 -0.50 -2.39
N LEU A 249 -14.01 -1.49 -2.91
CA LEU A 249 -14.59 -2.65 -3.59
C LEU A 249 -14.75 -3.79 -2.59
N LEU A 250 -15.94 -4.34 -2.49
CA LEU A 250 -16.25 -5.57 -1.76
C LEU A 250 -16.81 -6.59 -2.75
N PHE A 251 -16.18 -7.76 -2.84
CA PHE A 251 -16.49 -8.75 -3.87
C PHE A 251 -16.40 -10.18 -3.35
N THR A 252 -16.97 -11.11 -4.11
CA THR A 252 -16.84 -12.55 -3.83
C THR A 252 -15.36 -12.93 -3.80
N PRO A 253 -14.86 -13.63 -2.77
CA PRO A 253 -13.42 -13.87 -2.62
C PRO A 253 -12.75 -14.42 -3.87
N LEU A 254 -11.68 -13.78 -4.34
CA LEU A 254 -10.88 -14.24 -5.48
C LEU A 254 -10.03 -15.45 -5.11
N ALA A 255 -9.37 -15.35 -3.95
CA ALA A 255 -8.35 -16.30 -3.52
C ALA A 255 -8.36 -16.46 -1.99
N THR A 256 -7.87 -17.61 -1.51
CA THR A 256 -7.54 -17.80 -0.09
C THR A 256 -6.13 -18.30 0.14
N ILE A 257 -5.61 -17.96 1.31
CA ILE A 257 -4.37 -18.50 1.85
C ILE A 257 -4.57 -18.84 3.32
N THR A 258 -3.96 -19.95 3.77
CA THR A 258 -3.95 -20.35 5.18
C THR A 258 -2.53 -20.23 5.72
N LEU A 259 -2.42 -19.61 6.89
CA LEU A 259 -1.17 -19.28 7.57
C LEU A 259 -1.19 -19.81 9.00
N LYS A 260 -0.06 -20.31 9.45
CA LYS A 260 0.20 -20.81 10.80
C LYS A 260 1.30 -19.98 11.43
N ALA A 261 1.34 -19.95 12.76
CA ALA A 261 2.47 -19.34 13.47
C ALA A 261 3.79 -20.02 13.03
N GLY A 262 4.83 -19.21 12.82
CA GLY A 262 6.14 -19.65 12.34
C GLY A 262 6.24 -19.88 10.83
N ASP A 263 5.15 -19.73 10.06
CA ASP A 263 5.23 -19.81 8.60
C ASP A 263 6.07 -18.64 8.05
N VAL A 264 6.97 -18.93 7.11
CA VAL A 264 7.64 -17.93 6.27
C VAL A 264 7.29 -18.24 4.82
N VAL A 265 6.35 -17.48 4.24
CA VAL A 265 5.73 -17.86 2.96
C VAL A 265 5.80 -16.75 1.92
N LEU A 266 6.04 -17.16 0.68
CA LEU A 266 5.90 -16.34 -0.51
C LEU A 266 4.61 -16.75 -1.22
N THR A 267 3.73 -15.80 -1.53
CA THR A 267 2.51 -16.05 -2.31
C THR A 267 2.44 -15.11 -3.50
N ASP A 268 1.63 -15.46 -4.50
CA ASP A 268 1.29 -14.58 -5.61
C ASP A 268 0.67 -13.27 -5.12
N GLY A 269 1.01 -12.19 -5.83
CA GLY A 269 0.43 -10.87 -5.64
C GLY A 269 -0.58 -10.55 -6.74
N PHE A 270 -1.24 -9.40 -6.62
CA PHE A 270 -2.22 -8.97 -7.60
C PHE A 270 -2.16 -7.47 -7.79
N LYS A 271 -2.59 -7.04 -8.97
CA LYS A 271 -2.69 -5.64 -9.38
C LYS A 271 -4.08 -5.41 -9.98
N LEU A 272 -4.71 -4.30 -9.59
CA LEU A 272 -5.89 -3.77 -10.26
C LEU A 272 -5.44 -2.85 -11.41
N PRO A 273 -5.74 -3.18 -12.68
CA PRO A 273 -5.46 -2.30 -13.80
C PRO A 273 -6.17 -0.94 -13.70
N ASP A 274 -5.69 0.04 -14.46
CA ASP A 274 -6.18 1.43 -14.37
C ASP A 274 -7.61 1.64 -14.87
N ASP A 275 -8.06 0.79 -15.79
CA ASP A 275 -9.40 0.81 -16.39
C ASP A 275 -10.42 -0.06 -15.62
N GLN A 276 -10.07 -0.54 -14.43
CA GLN A 276 -10.88 -1.46 -13.62
C GLN A 276 -11.28 -0.86 -12.27
N PRO A 277 -12.37 -1.33 -11.63
CA PRO A 277 -13.37 -2.26 -12.16
C PRO A 277 -14.36 -1.54 -13.10
N LYS A 278 -15.15 -2.32 -13.83
CA LYS A 278 -16.28 -1.78 -14.62
C LYS A 278 -17.54 -1.80 -13.76
N MET A 279 -18.17 -0.65 -13.61
CA MET A 279 -19.45 -0.51 -12.92
C MET A 279 -20.60 -0.74 -13.88
N VAL A 280 -21.69 -1.35 -13.41
CA VAL A 280 -22.93 -1.44 -14.19
C VAL A 280 -23.45 -0.02 -14.43
N LYS A 281 -23.72 0.31 -15.69
CA LYS A 281 -24.25 1.61 -16.08
C LYS A 281 -25.55 1.91 -15.32
N ASP A 282 -25.67 3.15 -14.82
CA ASP A 282 -26.85 3.64 -14.09
C ASP A 282 -27.21 2.84 -12.82
N SER A 283 -26.25 2.07 -12.28
CA SER A 283 -26.46 1.29 -11.06
C SER A 283 -26.09 2.03 -9.77
N CYS A 284 -25.55 3.24 -9.86
CA CYS A 284 -25.10 3.97 -8.68
C CYS A 284 -26.27 4.64 -7.96
N GLY A 285 -26.32 4.48 -6.64
CA GLY A 285 -27.37 5.05 -5.80
C GLY A 285 -26.93 5.19 -4.35
N VAL A 286 -27.74 5.89 -3.56
CA VAL A 286 -27.38 6.18 -2.15
C VAL A 286 -27.96 5.13 -1.22
N LEU A 287 -27.09 4.46 -0.45
CA LEU A 287 -27.42 3.50 0.61
C LEU A 287 -26.74 3.93 1.91
N ALA A 288 -27.50 4.10 2.99
CA ALA A 288 -26.96 4.47 4.31
C ALA A 288 -26.05 5.72 4.33
N ARG A 289 -26.30 6.69 3.43
CA ARG A 289 -25.49 7.92 3.20
C ARG A 289 -24.17 7.71 2.44
N GLU A 290 -23.92 6.51 1.96
CA GLU A 290 -22.79 6.19 1.08
C GLU A 290 -23.31 5.97 -0.35
N TRP A 291 -22.48 6.30 -1.33
CA TRP A 291 -22.76 5.98 -2.73
C TRP A 291 -22.33 4.56 -3.00
N VAL A 292 -23.23 3.75 -3.51
CA VAL A 292 -22.96 2.34 -3.83
C VAL A 292 -23.26 2.11 -5.30
N CYS A 293 -22.35 1.44 -6.00
CA CYS A 293 -22.47 1.02 -7.39
C CYS A 293 -22.32 -0.50 -7.50
N VAL A 294 -22.99 -1.12 -8.47
CA VAL A 294 -22.83 -2.55 -8.74
C VAL A 294 -21.62 -2.76 -9.65
N VAL A 295 -20.75 -3.71 -9.30
CA VAL A 295 -19.63 -4.09 -10.16
C VAL A 295 -20.15 -5.01 -11.27
N GLU A 296 -19.99 -4.61 -12.53
CA GLU A 296 -20.34 -5.42 -13.70
C GLU A 296 -19.26 -6.46 -13.97
N SER A 297 -18.00 -6.04 -13.93
CA SER A 297 -16.86 -6.93 -14.10
C SER A 297 -15.62 -6.32 -13.47
N MET A 298 -14.69 -7.20 -13.08
CA MET A 298 -13.39 -6.78 -12.58
C MET A 298 -12.31 -7.69 -13.12
N THR A 299 -11.23 -7.10 -13.62
CA THR A 299 -10.01 -7.81 -13.94
C THR A 299 -8.97 -7.57 -12.86
N LEU A 300 -8.33 -8.65 -12.39
CA LEU A 300 -7.12 -8.58 -11.59
C LEU A 300 -5.96 -9.27 -12.31
N GLU A 301 -4.83 -8.58 -12.39
CA GLU A 301 -3.58 -9.11 -12.94
C GLU A 301 -2.81 -9.80 -11.81
N ARG A 302 -2.53 -11.09 -11.97
CA ARG A 302 -1.67 -11.87 -11.08
C ARG A 302 -0.21 -11.45 -11.28
N LEU A 303 0.46 -11.17 -10.18
CA LEU A 303 1.90 -11.02 -10.10
C LEU A 303 2.48 -12.34 -9.58
N PRO A 304 2.87 -13.28 -10.48
CA PRO A 304 3.34 -14.58 -10.07
C PRO A 304 4.60 -14.43 -9.23
N ALA A 305 4.63 -15.12 -8.08
CA ALA A 305 5.78 -15.10 -7.21
C ALA A 305 6.79 -16.18 -7.60
N SER A 306 8.07 -15.84 -7.49
CA SER A 306 9.19 -16.71 -7.81
C SER A 306 10.21 -16.63 -6.68
N LEU A 307 10.48 -17.77 -6.04
CA LEU A 307 11.54 -17.86 -5.03
C LEU A 307 12.89 -17.51 -5.66
N GLU A 308 13.14 -17.95 -6.89
CA GLU A 308 14.39 -17.66 -7.59
C GLU A 308 14.58 -16.15 -7.78
N ASP A 309 13.55 -15.44 -8.23
CA ASP A 309 13.64 -13.99 -8.47
C ASP A 309 13.68 -13.20 -7.16
N PHE A 310 12.98 -13.66 -6.12
CA PHE A 310 13.12 -13.11 -4.77
C PHE A 310 14.56 -13.23 -4.25
N ARG A 311 15.24 -14.35 -4.48
CA ARG A 311 16.64 -14.55 -4.06
C ARG A 311 17.64 -13.68 -4.84
N LYS A 312 17.27 -13.17 -6.02
CA LYS A 312 18.06 -12.19 -6.78
C LYS A 312 17.83 -10.75 -6.31
N ALA A 313 16.79 -10.49 -5.52
CA ALA A 313 16.57 -9.20 -4.90
C ALA A 313 17.65 -8.92 -3.85
N ARG A 314 17.80 -7.65 -3.48
CA ARG A 314 18.71 -7.27 -2.39
C ARG A 314 18.24 -7.90 -1.08
N SER A 315 19.14 -8.57 -0.40
CA SER A 315 18.80 -9.26 0.85
C SER A 315 18.51 -8.26 1.98
N ALA A 316 17.73 -8.68 2.98
CA ALA A 316 17.40 -7.86 4.15
C ALA A 316 18.67 -7.47 4.95
N ALA A 317 19.68 -8.33 4.97
CA ALA A 317 20.97 -8.02 5.59
C ALA A 317 21.67 -6.81 4.94
N SER A 318 21.47 -6.57 3.63
CA SER A 318 22.00 -5.39 2.94
C SER A 318 21.34 -4.07 3.38
N PHE A 319 20.18 -4.15 4.02
CA PHE A 319 19.50 -3.04 4.69
C PHE A 319 19.73 -3.07 6.21
N GLN A 320 20.74 -3.82 6.65
CA GLN A 320 21.10 -4.04 8.04
C GLN A 320 19.95 -4.66 8.85
N LEU A 321 19.21 -5.60 8.28
CA LEU A 321 18.18 -6.40 8.97
C LEU A 321 18.59 -7.89 8.97
N PRO A 322 19.67 -8.27 9.67
CA PRO A 322 20.22 -9.63 9.58
C PRO A 322 19.32 -10.71 10.19
N LYS A 323 18.48 -10.40 11.18
CA LYS A 323 17.57 -11.39 11.75
C LYS A 323 16.42 -11.69 10.82
N LEU A 324 15.87 -10.65 10.17
CA LEU A 324 14.91 -10.81 9.10
C LEU A 324 15.51 -11.60 7.93
N ASP A 325 16.75 -11.30 7.55
CA ASP A 325 17.44 -12.02 6.47
C ASP A 325 17.51 -13.53 6.75
N ALA A 326 17.90 -13.90 7.97
CA ALA A 326 17.94 -15.29 8.42
C ALA A 326 16.55 -15.94 8.38
N ALA A 327 15.51 -15.26 8.88
CA ALA A 327 14.13 -15.75 8.81
C ALA A 327 13.67 -15.99 7.37
N LEU A 328 14.02 -15.09 6.44
CA LEU A 328 13.67 -15.20 5.03
C LEU A 328 14.46 -16.30 4.30
N GLN A 329 15.48 -16.94 4.90
CA GLN A 329 16.13 -18.12 4.31
C GLN A 329 15.18 -19.32 4.23
N ASP A 330 14.25 -19.44 5.16
CA ASP A 330 13.27 -20.54 5.21
C ASP A 330 12.01 -20.27 4.37
N LEU A 331 12.03 -19.21 3.56
CA LEU A 331 10.91 -18.81 2.70
C LEU A 331 10.52 -19.94 1.73
N VAL A 332 9.26 -20.36 1.82
CA VAL A 332 8.65 -21.35 0.91
C VAL A 332 7.54 -20.71 0.10
N TYR A 333 7.42 -21.11 -1.17
CA TYR A 333 6.27 -20.70 -1.98
C TYR A 333 5.01 -21.43 -1.51
N ARG A 334 3.92 -20.68 -1.36
CA ARG A 334 2.61 -21.20 -1.03
C ARG A 334 1.59 -20.69 -2.03
N GLU A 335 1.08 -21.62 -2.82
CA GLU A 335 0.03 -21.33 -3.79
C GLU A 335 -1.28 -20.98 -3.07
N SER A 336 -1.91 -19.90 -3.52
CA SER A 336 -3.24 -19.52 -3.06
C SER A 336 -4.31 -20.40 -3.71
N LYS A 337 -5.38 -20.72 -2.98
CA LYS A 337 -6.54 -21.37 -3.57
C LYS A 337 -7.39 -20.34 -4.31
N TYR A 338 -7.49 -20.46 -5.62
CA TYR A 338 -8.32 -19.59 -6.46
C TYR A 338 -9.76 -20.07 -6.55
N TYR A 339 -10.71 -19.13 -6.57
CA TYR A 339 -12.15 -19.40 -6.78
C TYR A 339 -12.63 -19.06 -8.18
N PHE A 340 -11.79 -18.38 -8.97
CA PHE A 340 -12.08 -18.00 -10.34
C PHE A 340 -11.00 -18.58 -11.26
N GLU A 341 -11.40 -19.01 -12.44
CA GLU A 341 -10.46 -19.45 -13.47
C GLU A 341 -9.74 -18.25 -14.10
N PRO A 342 -8.48 -18.41 -14.54
CA PRO A 342 -7.82 -17.40 -15.36
C PRO A 342 -8.61 -17.14 -16.66
N ALA A 343 -8.51 -15.90 -17.15
CA ALA A 343 -9.12 -15.49 -18.41
C ALA A 343 -8.56 -16.31 -19.58
N ALA A 344 -9.42 -16.65 -20.54
CA ALA A 344 -9.05 -17.46 -21.69
C ALA A 344 -7.87 -16.81 -22.46
N GLY A 345 -6.76 -17.56 -22.56
CA GLY A 345 -5.54 -17.07 -23.24
C GLY A 345 -4.65 -16.14 -22.39
N ALA A 346 -4.98 -15.87 -21.13
CA ALA A 346 -4.20 -15.01 -20.24
C ALA A 346 -4.04 -15.63 -18.83
N ALA A 347 -3.03 -16.50 -18.68
CA ALA A 347 -2.79 -17.28 -17.45
C ALA A 347 -2.54 -16.44 -16.17
N ASN A 348 -2.25 -15.15 -16.31
CA ASN A 348 -2.03 -14.22 -15.19
C ASN A 348 -3.14 -13.16 -15.08
N ARG A 349 -4.31 -13.40 -15.65
CA ARG A 349 -5.43 -12.47 -15.61
C ARG A 349 -6.64 -13.20 -15.06
N PHE A 350 -7.26 -12.70 -14.00
CA PHE A 350 -8.52 -13.20 -13.49
C PHE A 350 -9.64 -12.27 -13.96
N GLU A 351 -10.61 -12.83 -14.69
CA GLU A 351 -11.81 -12.12 -15.10
C GLU A 351 -12.98 -12.54 -14.21
N MET A 352 -13.48 -11.58 -13.45
CA MET A 352 -14.62 -11.71 -12.58
C MET A 352 -15.82 -11.06 -13.30
N ARG A 353 -16.89 -11.82 -13.55
CA ARG A 353 -18.11 -11.39 -14.24
C ARG A 353 -19.35 -11.85 -13.50
#